data_AF-A0A847ZGJ4-F1
#
_entry.id   AF-A0A847ZGJ4-F1
#
_cell.length_a   1.000
_cell.length_b   1.000
_cell.length_c   1.000
_cell.angle_alpha   90.00
_cell.angle_beta   90.00
_cell.angle_gamma   90.00
#
_symmetry.space_group_name_H-M   'P 1'
#
loop_
_entity.id
_entity.type
_entity.pdbx_description
1 polymer ?
#
loop_
_entity_poly.entity_id
_entity_poly.type
_entity_poly.pdbx_seq_one_letter_code
_entity_poly.pdbx_strand_id
1 'polypeptide(L)'
;MKQKVLNIGIISYQDYKKRSLAIARGQYRPKSDEPKIWFESLQSMAQVLSNENQLLLKTILERKPESLKELEEATGRSSSNLSRTLKTMARYGIVKMEKVNRNLKPVVEATDFSVQFGLYADGRR
;
A
#
# COMPACT_ATOMS: atom_id res chain seq x y z
N MET A 1 -5.58 18.06 2.17
CA MET A 1 -4.70 17.15 1.39
C MET A 1 -5.44 16.74 0.13
N LYS A 2 -4.74 16.57 -0.99
CA LYS A 2 -5.35 16.11 -2.25
C LYS A 2 -5.67 14.63 -2.10
N GLN A 3 -6.92 14.23 -2.31
CA GLN A 3 -7.31 12.82 -2.32
C GLN A 3 -6.50 12.10 -3.40
N LYS A 4 -5.75 11.07 -3.01
CA LYS A 4 -4.96 10.26 -3.92
C LYS A 4 -5.56 8.86 -3.92
N VAL A 5 -6.21 8.53 -5.03
CA VAL A 5 -6.80 7.22 -5.28
C VAL A 5 -5.72 6.27 -5.76
N LEU A 6 -5.61 5.12 -5.11
CA LEU A 6 -4.67 4.07 -5.46
C LEU A 6 -5.40 2.94 -6.19
N ASN A 7 -4.99 2.66 -7.44
CA ASN A 7 -5.53 1.54 -8.21
C ASN A 7 -4.76 0.27 -7.85
N ILE A 8 -5.49 -0.69 -7.27
CA ILE A 8 -4.98 -1.94 -6.75
C ILE A 8 -5.53 -3.11 -7.57
N GLY A 9 -4.63 -3.98 -8.02
CA GLY A 9 -4.96 -5.21 -8.72
C GLY A 9 -4.59 -6.42 -7.86
N ILE A 10 -5.30 -7.53 -8.08
CA ILE A 10 -4.93 -8.82 -7.50
C ILE A 10 -4.52 -9.75 -8.64
N ILE A 11 -3.33 -10.33 -8.53
CA ILE A 11 -2.76 -11.22 -9.56
C ILE A 11 -1.85 -12.25 -8.89
N SER A 12 -1.80 -13.47 -9.41
CA SER A 12 -0.88 -14.49 -8.89
C SER A 12 0.59 -14.06 -9.07
N TYR A 13 1.48 -14.57 -8.20
CA TYR A 13 2.91 -14.32 -8.33
C TYR A 13 3.47 -14.73 -9.72
N GLN A 14 3.00 -15.86 -10.26
CA GLN A 14 3.46 -16.36 -11.56
C GLN A 14 3.05 -15.42 -12.69
N ASP A 15 1.82 -14.92 -12.66
CA ASP A 15 1.33 -14.02 -13.71
C ASP A 15 1.92 -12.61 -13.56
N TYR A 16 2.15 -12.15 -12.32
CA TYR A 16 2.92 -10.92 -12.07
C TYR A 16 4.34 -11.00 -12.64
N LYS A 17 5.00 -12.15 -12.47
CA LYS A 17 6.34 -12.42 -13.03
C LYS A 17 6.32 -12.39 -14.56
N LYS A 18 5.35 -13.07 -15.19
CA LYS A 18 5.17 -13.03 -16.66
C LYS A 18 4.92 -11.60 -17.16
N ARG A 19 4.02 -10.86 -16.51
CA ARG A 19 3.72 -9.46 -16.82
C ARG A 19 4.97 -8.59 -16.73
N SER A 20 5.73 -8.71 -15.65
CA SER A 20 6.97 -7.95 -15.44
C SER A 20 8.01 -8.23 -16.53
N LEU A 21 8.17 -9.49 -16.94
CA LEU A 21 9.05 -9.88 -18.04
C LEU A 21 8.56 -9.34 -19.39
N ALA A 22 7.26 -9.37 -19.67
CA ALA A 22 6.68 -8.83 -20.90
C ALA A 22 6.88 -7.30 -21.00
N ILE A 23 6.77 -6.58 -19.87
CA ILE A 23 7.06 -5.15 -19.79
C ILE A 23 8.53 -4.88 -20.12
N ALA A 24 9.45 -5.59 -19.47
CA ALA A 24 10.88 -5.43 -19.69
C ALA A 24 11.28 -5.72 -21.16
N ARG A 25 10.58 -6.66 -21.81
CA ARG A 25 10.77 -7.00 -23.23
C ARG A 25 10.08 -6.04 -24.20
N GLY A 26 9.30 -5.07 -23.71
CA GLY A 26 8.52 -4.15 -24.54
C GLY A 26 7.30 -4.77 -25.22
N GLN A 27 6.97 -6.03 -24.91
CA GLN A 27 5.81 -6.76 -25.46
C GLN A 27 4.49 -6.29 -24.84
N TYR A 28 4.55 -5.69 -23.65
CA TYR A 28 3.41 -5.16 -22.94
C TYR A 28 3.73 -3.77 -22.39
N ARG A 29 2.85 -2.80 -22.63
CA ARG A 29 2.95 -1.46 -22.03
C ARG A 29 1.72 -1.23 -21.16
N PRO A 30 1.89 -1.11 -19.84
CA PRO A 30 0.76 -0.83 -18.94
C PRO A 30 0.07 0.47 -19.33
N LYS A 31 -1.26 0.43 -19.41
CA LYS A 31 -2.08 1.63 -19.58
C LYS A 31 -2.05 2.49 -18.31
N SER A 32 -2.46 3.76 -18.46
CA SER A 32 -2.46 4.73 -17.35
C SER A 32 -3.48 4.41 -16.24
N ASP A 33 -4.56 3.73 -16.60
CA ASP A 33 -5.67 3.32 -15.73
C ASP A 33 -5.43 1.95 -15.06
N GLU A 34 -4.46 1.17 -15.54
CA GLU A 34 -4.11 -0.11 -14.93
C GLU A 34 -3.63 0.03 -13.48
N PRO A 35 -3.85 -1.00 -12.65
CA PRO A 35 -3.27 -1.05 -11.33
C PRO A 35 -1.75 -0.91 -11.35
N LYS A 36 -1.26 0.02 -10.55
CA LYS A 36 0.18 0.23 -10.33
C LYS A 36 0.71 -0.64 -9.20
N ILE A 37 -0.19 -1.09 -8.33
CA ILE A 37 0.10 -1.94 -7.19
C ILE A 37 -0.65 -3.26 -7.33
N TRP A 38 0.07 -4.34 -7.08
CA TRP A 38 -0.41 -5.69 -7.26
C TRP A 38 -0.24 -6.47 -5.97
N PHE A 39 -1.34 -7.04 -5.47
CA PHE A 39 -1.33 -8.01 -4.37
C PHE A 39 -1.40 -9.43 -4.94
N GLU A 40 -0.76 -10.37 -4.26
CA GLU A 40 -0.77 -11.78 -4.65
C GLU A 40 -2.15 -12.43 -4.45
N SER A 41 -2.93 -11.91 -3.50
CA SER A 41 -4.27 -12.42 -3.17
C SER A 41 -5.15 -11.36 -2.51
N LEU A 42 -6.47 -11.59 -2.55
CA LEU A 42 -7.44 -10.78 -1.80
C LEU A 42 -7.16 -10.80 -0.30
N GLN A 43 -6.73 -11.94 0.23
CA GLN A 43 -6.39 -12.09 1.66
C GLN A 43 -5.22 -11.18 2.05
N SER A 44 -4.15 -11.16 1.25
CA SER A 44 -2.99 -10.30 1.52
C SER A 44 -3.36 -8.81 1.47
N MET A 45 -4.24 -8.42 0.54
CA MET A 45 -4.77 -7.06 0.46
C MET A 45 -5.61 -6.72 1.70
N ALA A 46 -6.53 -7.59 2.08
CA ALA A 46 -7.41 -7.39 3.23
C ALA A 46 -6.63 -7.27 4.56
N GLN A 47 -5.50 -7.97 4.69
CA GLN A 47 -4.60 -7.82 5.84
C GLN A 47 -3.94 -6.43 5.88
N VAL A 48 -3.51 -5.91 4.73
CA VAL A 48 -2.84 -4.60 4.65
C VAL A 48 -3.83 -3.45 4.80
N LEU A 49 -5.01 -3.55 4.19
CA LEU A 49 -6.06 -2.53 4.21
C LEU A 49 -7.21 -2.84 5.18
N SER A 50 -6.91 -3.61 6.24
CA SER A 50 -7.89 -3.97 7.27
C SER A 50 -8.47 -2.73 7.95
N ASN A 51 -9.64 -2.87 8.59
CA ASN A 51 -10.28 -1.77 9.32
C ASN A 51 -9.36 -1.16 10.39
N GLU A 52 -8.59 -2.00 11.11
CA GLU A 52 -7.59 -1.53 12.09
C GLU A 52 -6.49 -0.69 11.43
N ASN A 53 -6.06 -1.09 10.24
CA ASN A 53 -5.04 -0.39 9.49
C ASN A 53 -5.58 0.89 8.82
N GLN A 54 -6.85 0.92 8.43
CA GLN A 54 -7.50 2.16 7.99
C GLN A 54 -7.63 3.17 9.14
N LEU A 55 -7.97 2.70 10.34
CA LEU A 55 -7.96 3.54 11.54
C LEU A 55 -6.55 4.07 11.83
N LEU A 56 -5.52 3.24 11.70
CA LEU A 56 -4.13 3.67 11.82
C LEU A 56 -3.79 4.81 10.84
N LEU A 57 -4.15 4.68 9.56
CA LEU A 57 -3.93 5.72 8.55
C LEU A 57 -4.66 7.02 8.91
N LYS A 58 -5.91 6.91 9.38
CA LYS A 58 -6.69 8.06 9.86
C LYS A 58 -6.01 8.75 11.05
N THR A 59 -5.52 7.99 12.03
CA THR A 59 -4.78 8.54 13.18
C THR A 59 -3.52 9.27 12.73
N ILE A 60 -2.77 8.73 11.76
CA ILE A 60 -1.57 9.40 11.23
C ILE A 60 -1.94 10.72 10.54
N LEU A 61 -3.04 10.77 9.79
CA LEU A 61 -3.52 12.00 9.13
C LEU A 61 -3.96 13.08 10.12
N GLU A 62 -4.65 12.67 11.19
CA GLU A 62 -5.20 13.57 12.21
C GLU A 62 -4.13 14.08 13.18
N ARG A 63 -3.30 13.18 13.72
CA ARG A 63 -2.30 13.49 14.74
C ARG A 63 -0.97 13.94 14.17
N LYS A 64 -0.65 13.56 12.93
CA LYS A 64 0.62 13.88 12.26
C LYS A 64 1.84 13.58 13.14
N PRO A 65 1.98 12.34 13.65
CA PRO A 65 3.07 12.01 14.55
C PRO A 65 4.42 12.21 13.86
N GLU A 66 5.38 12.76 14.61
CA GLU A 66 6.75 12.99 14.15
C GLU A 66 7.66 11.77 14.41
N SER A 67 7.15 10.74 15.07
CA SER A 67 7.88 9.50 15.35
C SER A 67 6.96 8.28 15.54
N LEU A 68 7.54 7.08 15.44
CA LEU A 68 6.84 5.83 15.79
C LEU A 68 6.41 5.77 17.26
N LYS A 69 7.19 6.39 18.16
CA LYS A 69 6.88 6.41 19.60
C LYS A 69 5.61 7.21 19.88
N GLU A 70 5.48 8.38 19.26
CA GLU A 70 4.28 9.21 19.36
C GLU A 70 3.06 8.49 18.77
N LEU A 71 3.25 7.76 17.67
CA LEU A 71 2.19 6.95 17.08
C LEU A 71 1.79 5.75 17.98
N GLU A 72 2.75 5.15 18.67
CA GLU A 72 2.48 4.13 19.69
C GLU A 72 1.64 4.69 20.84
N GLU A 73 2.01 5.87 21.36
CA GLU A 73 1.23 6.56 22.40
C GLU A 73 -0.19 6.89 21.93
N ALA A 74 -0.36 7.30 20.66
CA ALA A 74 -1.66 7.63 20.09
C ALA A 74 -2.55 6.42 19.77
N THR A 75 -1.97 5.23 19.52
CA THR A 75 -2.70 4.04 19.06
C THR A 75 -2.73 2.89 20.06
N GLY A 76 -1.88 2.92 21.09
CA GLY A 76 -1.65 1.80 22.02
C GLY A 76 -0.96 0.60 21.39
N ARG A 77 -0.53 0.67 20.13
CA ARG A 77 0.15 -0.42 19.41
C ARG A 77 1.66 -0.25 19.56
N SER A 78 2.37 -1.34 19.86
CA SER A 78 3.83 -1.29 20.02
C SER A 78 4.54 -0.76 18.77
N SER A 79 5.62 0.01 18.96
CA SER A 79 6.45 0.55 17.87
C SER A 79 6.96 -0.52 16.91
N SER A 80 7.25 -1.73 17.40
CA SER A 80 7.70 -2.85 16.56
C SER A 80 6.59 -3.39 15.66
N ASN A 81 5.34 -3.42 16.13
CA ASN A 81 4.17 -3.78 15.33
C ASN A 81 3.88 -2.71 14.28
N LEU A 82 3.84 -1.44 14.71
CA LEU A 82 3.64 -0.31 13.82
C LEU A 82 4.71 -0.25 12.73
N SER A 83 5.98 -0.43 13.08
CA SER A 83 7.08 -0.42 12.12
C SER A 83 6.90 -1.48 11.02
N ARG A 84 6.51 -2.72 11.40
CA ARG A 84 6.27 -3.81 10.45
C ARG A 84 5.10 -3.48 9.51
N THR A 85 3.98 -3.05 10.06
CA THR A 85 2.79 -2.68 9.26
C THR A 85 3.09 -1.52 8.31
N LEU A 86 3.71 -0.44 8.81
CA LEU A 86 4.03 0.74 8.01
C LEU A 86 5.06 0.44 6.93
N LYS A 87 6.04 -0.43 7.19
CA LYS A 87 6.98 -0.91 6.15
C LYS A 87 6.25 -1.66 5.04
N THR A 88 5.28 -2.51 5.37
CA THR A 88 4.46 -3.21 4.38
C THR A 88 3.63 -2.21 3.56
N MET A 89 2.94 -1.28 4.22
CA MET A 89 2.19 -0.21 3.54
C MET A 89 3.08 0.66 2.64
N ALA A 90 4.32 0.91 3.06
CA ALA A 90 5.27 1.68 2.28
C ALA A 90 5.74 0.97 1.02
N ARG A 91 5.89 -0.36 1.04
CA ARG A 91 6.14 -1.15 -0.17
C ARG A 91 5.02 -1.01 -1.21
N TYR A 92 3.79 -0.83 -0.74
CA TYR A 92 2.63 -0.58 -1.59
C TYR A 92 2.36 0.90 -1.84
N GLY A 93 3.25 1.81 -1.44
CA GLY A 93 3.09 3.25 -1.69
C GLY A 93 1.88 3.90 -0.99
N ILE A 94 1.31 3.22 0.02
CA ILE A 94 0.19 3.73 0.82
C ILE A 94 0.71 4.77 1.84
N VAL A 95 1.90 4.51 2.37
CA VAL A 95 2.60 5.34 3.35
C VAL A 95 4.02 5.59 2.86
N LYS A 96 4.60 6.73 3.22
CA LYS A 96 6.03 7.02 3.10
C LYS A 96 6.64 7.07 4.49
N MET A 97 7.80 6.45 4.65
CA MET A 97 8.57 6.52 5.89
C MET A 97 9.70 7.53 5.69
N GLU A 98 9.59 8.69 6.31
CA GLU A 98 10.59 9.75 6.24
C GLU A 98 11.53 9.67 7.44
N LYS A 99 12.83 9.81 7.19
CA LYS A 99 13.83 9.87 8.25
C LYS A 99 14.02 11.33 8.63
N VAL A 100 13.60 11.69 9.84
CA VAL A 100 13.75 13.03 10.40
C VAL A 100 14.66 12.91 11.63
N ASN A 101 15.86 13.47 11.54
CA ASN A 101 16.91 13.30 12.56
C ASN A 101 17.21 11.81 12.82
N ARG A 102 16.90 11.33 14.03
CA ARG A 102 17.03 9.93 14.47
C ARG A 102 15.72 9.15 14.43
N ASN A 103 14.61 9.79 14.06
CA ASN A 103 13.27 9.23 14.10
C ASN A 103 12.76 8.85 12.70
N LEU A 104 11.81 7.92 12.68
CA LEU A 104 11.05 7.54 11.50
C LEU A 104 9.65 8.11 11.61
N LYS A 105 9.31 9.00 10.69
CA LYS A 105 8.02 9.67 10.57
C LYS A 105 7.19 8.99 9.48
N PRO A 106 6.00 8.46 9.80
CA PRO A 106 5.08 7.96 8.79
C PRO A 106 4.26 9.10 8.18
N VAL A 107 4.16 9.12 6.85
CA VAL A 107 3.35 10.08 6.09
C VAL A 107 2.40 9.31 5.19
N VAL A 108 1.09 9.55 5.30
CA VAL A 108 0.10 8.88 4.44
C VAL A 108 0.14 9.49 3.04
N GLU A 109 0.29 8.64 2.04
CA GLU A 109 0.37 9.01 0.63
C GLU A 109 -0.95 8.79 -0.10
N ALA A 110 -1.69 7.72 0.25
CA ALA A 110 -2.96 7.36 -0.38
C ALA A 110 -4.08 7.29 0.66
N THR A 111 -5.23 7.87 0.31
CA THR A 111 -6.41 7.97 1.18
C THR A 111 -7.59 7.15 0.70
N ASP A 112 -7.62 6.87 -0.61
CA ASP A 112 -8.74 6.23 -1.29
C ASP A 112 -8.20 5.07 -2.13
N PHE A 113 -8.98 3.99 -2.26
CA PHE A 113 -8.52 2.75 -2.90
C PHE A 113 -9.57 2.26 -3.88
N SER A 114 -9.15 1.99 -5.11
CA SER A 114 -9.95 1.32 -6.13
C SER A 114 -9.37 -0.07 -6.35
N VAL A 115 -10.17 -1.10 -6.07
CA VAL A 115 -9.72 -2.50 -6.13
C VAL A 115 -10.40 -3.19 -7.29
N GLN A 116 -9.59 -3.81 -8.16
CA GLN A 116 -10.07 -4.57 -9.30
C GLN A 116 -9.48 -5.98 -9.26
N PHE A 117 -10.36 -6.99 -9.30
CA PHE A 117 -9.99 -8.38 -9.43
C PHE A 117 -11.06 -9.13 -10.22
N GLY A 118 -10.67 -10.22 -10.86
CA GLY A 118 -11.56 -11.04 -11.68
C GLY A 118 -11.13 -12.49 -11.69
N LEU A 119 -12.02 -13.37 -12.13
CA LEU A 119 -11.77 -14.81 -12.20
C LEU A 119 -10.88 -15.21 -13.39
N TYR A 120 -10.69 -14.29 -14.35
CA TYR A 120 -9.88 -14.50 -15.52
C TYR A 120 -8.63 -13.62 -15.42
N ALA A 121 -7.46 -14.27 -15.37
CA ALA A 121 -6.16 -13.63 -15.16
C ALA A 121 -5.67 -12.79 -16.35
N ASP A 122 -6.37 -12.86 -17.48
CA ASP A 122 -6.04 -12.11 -18.68
C ASP A 122 -6.97 -10.89 -18.78
N GLY A 123 -6.40 -9.70 -18.70
CA GLY A 123 -7.09 -8.40 -18.80
C GLY A 123 -7.67 -8.13 -20.19
N ARG A 124 -8.33 -9.12 -20.81
CA ARG A 124 -9.14 -8.96 -22.02
C ARG A 124 -10.52 -8.44 -21.62
N ARG A 125 -10.57 -7.16 -21.31
CA ARG A 125 -11.77 -6.33 -21.53
C ARG A 125 -11.34 -5.04 -22.21
#